data_AF-A0A7V9QQ08-F1
#
_entry.id   AF-A0A7V9QQ08-F1
#
_cell.length_a   1.000
_cell.length_b   1.000
_cell.length_c   1.000
_cell.angle_alpha   90.00
_cell.angle_beta   90.00
_cell.angle_gamma   90.00
#
_symmetry.space_group_name_H-M   'P 1'
#
loop_
_entity.id
_entity.type
_entity.pdbx_description
1 polymer ?
#
loop_
_entity_poly.entity_id
_entity_poly.type
_entity_poly.pdbx_seq_one_letter_code
_entity_poly.pdbx_strand_id
1 'polypeptide(L)'
;MTRNGFEVVASVADVQEHVPLGVTRSNGDRVCLIRRGKLITAVQDICTHQEFAMSAGDVLSDGTIQCAWHGAKFDCATGEVRQVPATEPLPVYEVMIDDGRILVGGLRPRTDRGFEPSVAEAAE
;
A
#
# COMPACT_ATOMS: atom_id res chain seq x y z
N MET A 1 1.04 19.98 -1.41
CA MET A 1 -0.32 20.55 -1.35
C MET A 1 -1.18 19.59 -0.54
N THR A 2 -1.16 19.76 0.77
CA THR A 2 -1.87 18.90 1.74
C THR A 2 -3.33 19.36 1.81
N ARG A 3 -4.28 18.43 1.69
CA ARG A 3 -5.72 18.69 1.82
C ARG A 3 -6.21 17.85 3.01
N ASN A 4 -6.58 18.47 4.13
CA ASN A 4 -7.17 17.76 5.29
C ASN A 4 -6.45 16.45 5.70
N GLY A 5 -5.12 16.46 5.86
CA GLY A 5 -4.35 15.27 6.28
C GLY A 5 -3.95 14.32 5.14
N PHE A 6 -4.39 14.58 3.90
CA PHE A 6 -3.94 13.88 2.70
C PHE A 6 -2.84 14.62 1.96
N GLU A 7 -1.84 13.88 1.49
CA GLU A 7 -0.72 14.37 0.69
C GLU A 7 -0.75 13.73 -0.70
N VAL A 8 -0.59 14.53 -1.76
CA VAL A 8 -0.37 14.01 -3.11
C VAL A 8 1.01 13.36 -3.16
N VAL A 9 1.07 12.07 -3.48
CA VAL A 9 2.32 11.29 -3.47
C VAL A 9 2.76 10.76 -4.84
N ALA A 10 1.82 10.60 -5.78
CA ALA A 10 2.08 10.10 -7.14
C ALA A 10 0.91 10.45 -8.08
N SER A 11 1.08 10.26 -9.38
CA SER A 11 -0.04 10.15 -10.31
C SER A 11 -0.48 8.69 -10.48
N VAL A 12 -1.73 8.46 -10.86
CA VAL A 12 -2.22 7.11 -11.22
C VAL A 12 -1.42 6.51 -12.39
N ALA A 13 -0.90 7.35 -13.28
CA ALA A 13 -0.10 6.91 -14.42
C ALA A 13 1.28 6.35 -14.02
N ASP A 14 1.81 6.76 -12.86
CA ASP A 14 3.11 6.28 -12.36
C ASP A 14 3.03 4.89 -11.73
N VAL A 15 1.83 4.47 -11.30
CA VAL A 15 1.61 3.16 -10.69
C VAL A 15 1.17 2.18 -11.78
N GLN A 16 2.12 1.34 -12.21
CA GLN A 16 1.86 0.28 -13.18
C GLN A 16 1.12 -0.87 -12.52
N GLU A 17 0.34 -1.61 -13.31
CA GLU A 17 -0.35 -2.79 -12.81
C GLU A 17 0.67 -3.87 -12.41
N HIS A 18 0.45 -4.49 -11.25
CA HIS A 18 1.32 -5.51 -10.65
C HIS A 18 2.76 -5.09 -10.29
N VAL A 19 3.15 -3.84 -10.52
CA VAL A 19 4.45 -3.30 -10.12
C VAL A 19 4.24 -2.31 -8.97
N PRO A 20 4.59 -2.67 -7.72
CA PRO A 20 4.39 -1.78 -6.59
C PRO A 20 5.29 -0.55 -6.68
N LEU A 21 4.78 0.61 -6.27
CA LEU A 21 5.53 1.87 -6.27
C LEU A 21 5.76 2.34 -4.82
N GLY A 22 7.03 2.44 -4.42
CA GLY A 22 7.43 3.04 -3.15
C GLY A 22 7.46 4.56 -3.22
N VAL A 23 6.83 5.22 -2.26
CA VAL A 23 6.83 6.68 -2.09
C VAL A 23 7.14 7.04 -0.63
N THR A 24 7.75 8.20 -0.41
CA THR A 24 7.99 8.73 0.94
C THR A 24 7.18 10.01 1.12
N ARG A 25 6.30 10.02 2.13
CA ARG A 25 5.51 11.20 2.49
C ARG A 25 6.39 12.24 3.18
N SER A 26 5.94 13.49 3.19
CA SER A 26 6.65 14.60 3.83
C SER A 26 6.93 14.41 5.33
N ASN A 27 6.15 13.57 6.02
CA ASN A 27 6.35 13.21 7.43
C ASN A 27 7.34 12.06 7.65
N GLY A 28 7.92 11.50 6.58
CA GLY A 28 8.87 10.38 6.62
C GLY A 28 8.24 8.99 6.50
N ASP A 29 6.92 8.87 6.47
CA ASP A 29 6.25 7.59 6.26
C ASP A 29 6.60 7.03 4.88
N ARG A 30 7.00 5.76 4.83
CA ARG A 30 7.27 5.03 3.59
C ARG A 30 6.05 4.20 3.22
N VAL A 31 5.48 4.47 2.05
CA VAL A 31 4.22 3.91 1.57
C VAL A 31 4.45 3.16 0.27
N CYS A 32 3.90 1.96 0.15
CA CYS A 32 3.88 1.16 -1.04
C CYS A 32 2.49 1.26 -1.68
N LEU A 33 2.42 1.87 -2.86
CA LEU A 33 1.22 1.96 -3.68
C LEU A 33 1.12 0.71 -4.55
N ILE A 34 -0.05 0.10 -4.57
CA ILE A 34 -0.33 -1.13 -5.32
C ILE A 34 -1.51 -0.88 -6.24
N ARG A 35 -1.35 -1.22 -7.52
CA ARG A 35 -2.42 -1.18 -8.52
C ARG A 35 -2.87 -2.57 -8.92
N ARG A 36 -4.18 -2.81 -8.84
CA ARG A 36 -4.86 -4.00 -9.36
C ARG A 36 -6.05 -3.55 -10.20
N GLY A 37 -5.93 -3.61 -11.53
CA GLY A 37 -6.88 -2.98 -12.45
C GLY A 37 -7.02 -1.48 -12.20
N LYS A 38 -8.23 -1.05 -11.83
CA LYS A 38 -8.55 0.35 -11.46
C LYS A 38 -8.34 0.67 -9.99
N LEU A 39 -8.10 -0.36 -9.16
CA LEU A 39 -8.00 -0.20 -7.72
C LEU A 39 -6.58 0.16 -7.32
N ILE A 40 -6.45 1.20 -6.52
CA ILE A 40 -5.23 1.61 -5.84
C ILE A 40 -5.39 1.37 -4.34
N THR A 41 -4.41 0.70 -3.74
CA THR A 41 -4.27 0.58 -2.29
C THR A 41 -2.93 1.16 -1.85
N ALA A 42 -2.85 1.51 -0.56
CA ALA A 42 -1.65 2.07 0.06
C ALA A 42 -1.35 1.34 1.37
N VAL A 43 -0.22 0.65 1.44
CA VAL A 43 0.26 -0.06 2.64
C VAL A 43 1.65 0.45 3.02
N GLN A 44 2.13 0.09 4.20
CA GLN A 44 3.50 0.39 4.59
C GLN A 44 4.50 -0.26 3.62
N ASP A 45 5.51 0.50 3.20
CA ASP A 45 6.59 0.02 2.33
C ASP A 45 7.65 -0.77 3.10
N ILE A 46 7.59 -0.82 4.42
CA ILE A 46 8.55 -1.54 5.25
C ILE A 46 7.93 -2.87 5.67
N CYS A 47 8.55 -3.98 5.26
CA CYS A 47 8.13 -5.31 5.66
C CYS A 47 8.21 -5.46 7.19
N THR A 48 7.10 -5.87 7.81
CA THR A 48 6.98 -6.07 9.27
C THR A 48 7.82 -7.25 9.80
N HIS A 49 8.39 -8.06 8.91
CA HIS A 49 9.35 -9.09 9.31
C HIS A 49 10.73 -8.49 9.62
N GLN A 50 11.36 -7.81 8.66
CA GLN A 50 12.74 -7.30 8.76
C GLN A 50 13.02 -6.12 7.82
N GLU A 51 12.44 -4.96 8.09
CA GLU A 51 12.80 -3.62 7.54
C GLU A 51 13.18 -3.52 6.04
N PHE A 52 12.60 -4.35 5.18
CA PHE A 52 12.88 -4.37 3.74
C PHE A 52 11.74 -3.75 2.94
N ALA A 53 12.09 -3.13 1.81
CA ALA A 53 11.12 -2.44 0.96
C ALA A 53 10.11 -3.42 0.33
N MET A 54 8.82 -3.27 0.61
CA MET A 54 7.75 -4.04 -0.03
C MET A 54 7.63 -3.68 -1.52
N SER A 55 7.92 -2.42 -1.88
CA SER A 55 8.00 -1.96 -3.26
C SER A 55 9.15 -2.56 -4.09
N ALA A 56 10.11 -3.24 -3.45
CA ALA A 56 11.11 -4.04 -4.15
C ALA A 56 10.62 -5.49 -4.41
N GLY A 57 9.39 -5.81 -4.01
CA GLY A 57 8.73 -7.09 -4.21
C GLY A 57 7.76 -7.11 -5.39
N ASP A 58 6.89 -8.12 -5.39
CA ASP A 58 5.96 -8.40 -6.50
C ASP A 58 4.51 -8.44 -6.00
N VAL A 59 3.58 -7.94 -6.83
CA VAL A 59 2.14 -8.11 -6.60
C VAL A 59 1.65 -9.31 -7.39
N LEU A 60 1.13 -10.31 -6.70
CA LEU A 60 0.72 -11.58 -7.24
C LEU A 60 -0.75 -11.59 -7.67
N SER A 61 -1.10 -12.52 -8.58
CA SER A 61 -2.45 -12.66 -9.12
C SER A 61 -3.51 -13.02 -8.09
N ASP A 62 -3.11 -13.62 -6.95
CA ASP A 62 -3.98 -13.95 -5.82
C ASP A 62 -4.36 -12.74 -4.95
N GLY A 63 -3.89 -11.54 -5.30
CA GLY A 63 -4.16 -10.31 -4.56
C GLY A 63 -3.23 -10.07 -3.39
N THR A 64 -2.09 -10.77 -3.33
CA THR A 64 -1.05 -10.55 -2.32
C THR A 64 0.14 -9.78 -2.85
N ILE A 65 0.82 -9.04 -1.98
CA ILE A 65 2.16 -8.50 -2.23
C ILE A 65 3.19 -9.35 -1.51
N GLN A 66 4.24 -9.75 -2.21
CA GLN A 66 5.32 -10.60 -1.69
C GLN A 66 6.59 -9.79 -1.51
N CYS A 67 7.17 -9.84 -0.30
CA CYS A 67 8.48 -9.26 -0.01
C CYS A 67 9.58 -10.02 -0.75
N ALA A 68 10.40 -9.33 -1.54
CA ALA A 68 11.47 -9.95 -2.34
C ALA A 68 12.60 -10.58 -1.50
N TRP A 69 12.72 -10.25 -0.21
CA TRP A 69 13.83 -10.75 0.59
C TRP A 69 13.60 -12.19 1.09
N HIS A 70 12.60 -12.38 1.95
CA HIS A 70 12.32 -13.67 2.59
C HIS A 70 10.95 -14.25 2.20
N GLY A 71 10.25 -13.61 1.24
CA GLY A 71 9.02 -14.15 0.68
C GLY A 71 7.78 -14.06 1.57
N ALA A 72 7.79 -13.23 2.63
CA ALA A 72 6.56 -12.94 3.38
C ALA A 72 5.51 -12.35 2.44
N LYS A 73 4.24 -12.76 2.59
CA LYS A 73 3.13 -12.26 1.77
C LYS A 73 2.08 -11.59 2.62
N PHE A 74 1.48 -10.55 2.06
CA PHE A 74 0.42 -9.77 2.69
C PHE A 74 -0.71 -9.53 1.71
N ASP A 75 -1.93 -9.42 2.23
CA ASP A 75 -3.09 -8.98 1.45
C ASP A 75 -2.89 -7.54 0.97
N CYS A 76 -3.07 -7.26 -0.33
CA CYS A 76 -2.83 -5.92 -0.87
C CYS A 76 -3.82 -4.86 -0.37
N ALA A 77 -5.00 -5.26 0.11
CA ALA A 77 -6.05 -4.35 0.53
C ALA A 77 -6.07 -4.16 2.05
N THR A 78 -5.88 -5.23 2.81
CA THR A 78 -5.97 -5.21 4.28
C THR A 78 -4.62 -5.24 4.98
N GLY A 79 -3.53 -5.54 4.26
CA GLY A 79 -2.20 -5.71 4.85
C GLY A 79 -2.04 -6.99 5.68
N GLU A 80 -3.09 -7.80 5.82
CA GLU A 80 -3.08 -9.02 6.62
C GLU A 80 -2.05 -10.04 6.12
N VAL A 81 -1.37 -10.70 7.05
CA VAL A 81 -0.37 -11.71 6.72
C VAL A 81 -1.03 -12.90 6.01
N ARG A 82 -0.50 -13.26 4.85
CA ARG A 82 -0.91 -14.44 4.08
C ARG A 82 0.17 -15.52 4.05
N GLN A 83 1.43 -15.15 4.28
CA GLN A 83 2.54 -16.09 4.34
C GLN A 83 3.63 -15.58 5.29
N VAL A 84 4.08 -16.46 6.17
CA VAL A 84 5.26 -16.26 7.05
C VAL A 84 6.52 -16.05 6.18
N PRO A 85 7.60 -15.42 6.68
CA PRO A 85 7.98 -15.25 8.09
C PRO A 85 7.36 -14.05 8.83
N ALA A 86 6.66 -13.14 8.15
CA ALA A 86 5.97 -12.07 8.85
C ALA A 86 4.85 -12.63 9.76
N THR A 87 4.69 -12.04 10.94
CA THR A 87 3.62 -12.39 11.90
C THR A 87 2.74 -11.21 12.26
N GLU A 88 3.10 -10.00 11.81
CA GLU A 88 2.31 -8.78 11.98
C GLU A 88 1.87 -8.25 10.61
N PRO A 89 0.62 -7.72 10.49
CA PRO A 89 0.12 -7.18 9.23
C PRO A 89 0.85 -5.88 8.85
N LEU A 90 0.93 -5.60 7.55
CA LEU A 90 1.34 -4.28 7.07
C LEU A 90 0.31 -3.23 7.49
N PRO A 91 0.73 -2.10 8.07
CA PRO A 91 -0.14 -0.96 8.26
C PRO A 91 -0.74 -0.47 6.94
N VAL A 92 -2.04 -0.16 6.96
CA VAL A 92 -2.79 0.35 5.81
C VAL A 92 -2.99 1.86 5.96
N TYR A 93 -2.80 2.60 4.86
CA TYR A 93 -3.02 4.04 4.82
C TYR A 93 -4.35 4.39 4.15
N GLU A 94 -4.93 5.53 4.53
CA GLU A 94 -6.02 6.13 3.78
C GLU A 94 -5.53 6.52 2.37
N VAL A 95 -6.30 6.19 1.33
CA VAL A 95 -5.95 6.52 -0.06
C VAL A 95 -7.16 7.07 -0.79
N MET A 96 -6.93 8.06 -1.63
CA MET A 96 -7.93 8.71 -2.48
C MET A 96 -7.32 9.04 -3.84
N ILE A 97 -8.17 9.19 -4.86
CA ILE A 97 -7.79 9.71 -6.17
C ILE A 97 -8.57 10.99 -6.42
N ASP A 98 -7.87 12.07 -6.79
CA ASP A 98 -8.45 13.37 -7.17
C ASP A 98 -7.73 13.85 -8.44
N ASP A 99 -8.46 14.02 -9.54
CA ASP A 99 -7.90 14.49 -10.83
C ASP A 99 -6.65 13.71 -11.28
N GLY A 100 -6.73 12.37 -11.25
CA GLY A 100 -5.64 11.46 -11.64
C GLY A 100 -4.44 11.43 -10.68
N ARG A 101 -4.50 12.12 -9.55
CA ARG A 101 -3.45 12.14 -8.52
C ARG A 101 -3.82 11.21 -7.38
N ILE A 102 -2.86 10.48 -6.87
CA ILE A 102 -3.00 9.63 -5.70
C ILE A 102 -2.66 10.45 -4.46
N LEU A 103 -3.61 10.49 -3.52
CA LEU A 103 -3.45 11.16 -2.24
C LEU A 103 -3.45 10.15 -1.12
N VAL A 104 -2.50 10.25 -0.20
CA VAL A 104 -2.36 9.37 0.96
C VAL A 104 -2.54 10.14 2.26
N GLY A 105 -3.47 9.65 3.08
CA GLY A 105 -3.85 10.19 4.38
C GLY A 105 -3.14 9.49 5.55
N GLY A 106 -3.80 9.45 6.70
CA GLY A 106 -3.27 8.81 7.91
C GLY A 106 -3.29 7.27 7.82
N LEU A 107 -2.74 6.63 8.85
CA LEU A 107 -2.94 5.19 9.05
C LEU A 107 -4.42 4.91 9.33
N ARG A 108 -4.96 3.86 8.71
CA ARG A 108 -6.27 3.31 9.07
C ARG A 108 -6.20 2.76 10.51
N PRO A 109 -7.22 2.98 11.35
CA PRO A 109 -7.29 2.33 12.64
C PRO A 109 -7.30 0.81 12.50
N ARG A 110 -6.45 0.12 13.26
CA ARG A 110 -6.53 -1.34 13.40
C ARG A 110 -7.61 -1.69 14.41
N THR A 111 -8.52 -2.57 14.02
CA THR A 111 -9.55 -3.13 14.91
C THR A 111 -9.15 -4.54 15.36
N ASP A 112 -9.98 -5.15 16.20
CA ASP A 112 -9.89 -6.58 16.54
C ASP A 112 -9.99 -7.50 15.31
N ARG A 113 -10.57 -7.00 14.21
CA ARG A 113 -10.70 -7.73 12.93
C ARG A 113 -9.59 -7.43 11.93
N GLY A 114 -8.58 -6.65 12.30
CA GLY A 114 -7.52 -6.18 11.41
C GLY A 114 -7.75 -4.76 10.90
N PHE A 115 -7.04 -4.40 9.83
CA PHE A 115 -7.28 -3.12 9.12
C PHE A 115 -8.43 -3.28 8.13
N GLU A 116 -9.37 -2.33 8.17
CA GLU A 116 -10.34 -2.19 7.09
C GLU A 116 -9.63 -1.76 5.79
N PRO A 117 -10.02 -2.33 4.63
CA PRO A 117 -9.36 -2.03 3.38
C PRO A 117 -9.55 -0.57 2.99
N SER A 118 -8.48 0.02 2.47
CA SER A 118 -8.47 1.38 1.95
C SER A 118 -8.21 1.34 0.45
N VAL A 119 -9.27 1.50 -0.33
CA VAL A 119 -9.24 1.34 -1.78
C VAL A 119 -9.75 2.61 -2.44
N ALA A 120 -8.96 3.14 -3.37
CA ALA A 120 -9.40 4.19 -4.28
C ALA A 120 -9.55 3.62 -5.69
N GLU A 121 -10.56 4.05 -6.43
CA GLU A 121 -10.79 3.62 -7.81
C GLU A 121 -10.41 4.75 -8.77
N ALA A 122 -9.54 4.43 -9.73
CA ALA A 122 -9.19 5.33 -10.83
C ALA A 122 -10.33 5.39 -11.85
N ALA A 123 -10.69 6.61 -12.27
CA ALA A 123 -11.58 6.82 -13.41
C ALA A 123 -10.96 6.29 -14.71
N GLU A 124 -11.83 5.97 -15.69
CA GLU A 124 -11.44 5.47 -17.02
C GLU A 124 -10.63 6.45 -17.85
#